data_AF-A0A2M6ITF1-F1
#
_entry.id   AF-A0A2M6ITF1-F1
#
_cell.length_a   1.000
_cell.length_b   1.000
_cell.length_c   1.000
_cell.angle_alpha   90.00
_cell.angle_beta   90.00
_cell.angle_gamma   90.00
#
_symmetry.space_group_name_H-M   'P 1'
#
loop_
_entity.id
_entity.type
_entity.pdbx_description
1 polymer ?
#
loop_
_entity_poly.entity_id
_entity_poly.type
_entity_poly.pdbx_seq_one_letter_code
_entity_poly.pdbx_strand_id
1 'polypeptide(L)'
;MRQEAIDLQQNAVSAIVELTSSQDEMTFKAPTGSGKTYMMAEMMNRILSADKNVIFLVSTLSKGDLATQNYEKFQEYSAKGNFPKLKPYLISSQIAGEERLFVPTDYSVYLLPRDLYKKGGRLMQGAMEGFLQNMTGAEWMGGQEKKVYLIKDECHIATNNLDNLSEKFFTKIYNFSATPKLSRGQHPDVEIKNDDAVNAKLIKDIELIDDQNIKVASAIEKFEEVKKDYRNLLGVNPCLIIQISNKDKADAEIAEIKKELNKAEHTDLKWMLIVNEEKQCDTNDTFKAKKLPV
;
A
#
# COMPACT_ATOMS: atom_id res chain seq x y z
N MET A 1 2.84 -17.65 -12.99
CA MET A 1 2.10 -16.45 -13.46
C MET A 1 1.93 -16.61 -14.97
N ARG A 2 0.79 -16.22 -15.55
CA ARG A 2 0.61 -16.29 -17.01
C ARG A 2 1.54 -15.28 -17.69
N GLN A 3 2.00 -15.58 -18.91
CA GLN A 3 2.93 -14.70 -19.63
C GLN A 3 2.36 -13.28 -19.80
N GLU A 4 1.08 -13.16 -20.14
CA GLU A 4 0.38 -11.86 -20.28
C GLU A 4 0.47 -10.98 -19.02
N ALA A 5 0.36 -11.59 -17.83
CA ALA A 5 0.49 -10.88 -16.57
C ALA A 5 1.93 -10.38 -16.32
N ILE A 6 2.92 -11.20 -16.70
CA ILE A 6 4.33 -10.82 -16.62
C ILE A 6 4.60 -9.66 -17.59
N ASP A 7 4.17 -9.79 -18.84
CA ASP A 7 4.38 -8.78 -19.88
C ASP A 7 3.73 -7.45 -19.50
N LEU A 8 2.49 -7.47 -18.99
CA LEU A 8 1.79 -6.27 -18.53
C LEU A 8 2.56 -5.55 -17.41
N GLN A 9 3.06 -6.29 -16.42
CA GLN A 9 3.87 -5.73 -15.34
C GLN A 9 5.21 -5.21 -15.86
N GLN A 10 5.91 -5.96 -16.70
CA GLN A 10 7.21 -5.59 -17.26
C GLN A 10 7.12 -4.36 -18.16
N ASN A 11 6.06 -4.22 -18.96
CA ASN A 11 5.82 -3.07 -19.80
C ASN A 11 5.60 -1.82 -18.95
N ALA A 12 4.79 -1.92 -17.89
CA ALA A 12 4.57 -0.81 -16.96
C ALA A 12 5.87 -0.41 -16.23
N VAL A 13 6.67 -1.37 -15.76
CA VAL A 13 7.97 -1.11 -15.13
C VAL A 13 8.96 -0.47 -16.10
N SER A 14 8.98 -0.91 -17.35
CA SER A 14 9.88 -0.34 -18.37
C SER A 14 9.51 1.12 -18.65
N ALA A 15 8.22 1.41 -18.82
CA ALA A 15 7.73 2.77 -19.03
C ALA A 15 8.14 3.73 -17.89
N ILE A 16 7.96 3.34 -16.62
CA ILE A 16 8.31 4.22 -15.50
C ILE A 16 9.82 4.42 -15.35
N VAL A 17 10.64 3.40 -15.66
CA VAL A 17 12.11 3.51 -15.64
C VAL A 17 12.62 4.42 -16.77
N GLU A 18 12.01 4.39 -17.95
CA GLU A 18 12.36 5.30 -19.05
C GLU A 18 12.09 6.76 -18.68
N LEU A 19 10.95 7.04 -18.05
CA LEU A 19 10.56 8.38 -17.60
C LEU A 19 11.52 8.97 -16.56
N THR A 20 12.18 8.15 -15.73
CA THR A 20 13.16 8.59 -14.73
C THR A 20 14.23 9.53 -15.29
N SER A 21 14.62 9.35 -16.55
CA SER A 21 15.64 10.17 -17.22
C SER A 21 15.19 11.61 -17.53
N SER A 22 13.87 11.83 -17.64
CA SER A 22 13.30 13.08 -18.17
C SER A 22 12.34 13.78 -17.20
N GLN A 23 11.88 13.11 -16.15
CA GLN A 23 10.92 13.64 -15.19
C GLN A 23 11.42 13.51 -13.75
N ASP A 24 11.12 14.51 -12.92
CA ASP A 24 11.52 14.53 -11.51
C ASP A 24 10.45 13.96 -10.58
N GLU A 25 9.18 14.04 -10.96
CA GLU A 25 8.06 13.45 -10.24
C GLU A 25 7.17 12.67 -11.22
N MET A 26 6.85 11.42 -10.87
CA MET A 26 6.03 10.54 -11.70
C MET A 26 4.97 9.83 -10.85
N THR A 27 3.81 9.53 -11.42
CA THR A 27 2.73 8.77 -10.79
C THR A 27 2.47 7.45 -11.51
N PHE A 28 2.62 6.36 -10.76
CA PHE A 28 2.33 4.99 -11.19
C PHE A 28 0.99 4.53 -10.61
N LYS A 29 -0.02 4.37 -11.47
CA LYS A 29 -1.34 3.86 -11.11
C LYS A 29 -1.48 2.40 -11.48
N ALA A 30 -1.91 1.58 -10.53
CA ALA A 30 -2.27 0.18 -10.84
C ALA A 30 -3.33 -0.34 -9.84
N PRO A 31 -4.19 -1.29 -10.23
CA PRO A 31 -5.24 -1.80 -9.34
C PRO A 31 -4.67 -2.54 -8.12
N THR A 32 -5.43 -2.59 -7.03
CA THR A 32 -5.05 -3.42 -5.87
C THR A 32 -5.01 -4.89 -6.27
N GLY A 33 -3.96 -5.59 -5.87
CA GLY A 33 -3.74 -6.99 -6.25
C GLY A 33 -2.99 -7.20 -7.57
N SER A 34 -2.75 -6.14 -8.37
CA SER A 34 -2.03 -6.26 -9.64
C SER A 34 -0.51 -6.45 -9.52
N GLY A 35 0.02 -6.60 -8.30
CA GLY A 35 1.45 -6.77 -8.05
C GLY A 35 2.27 -5.47 -7.89
N LYS A 36 1.64 -4.37 -7.46
CA LYS A 36 2.30 -3.05 -7.30
C LYS A 36 3.62 -3.10 -6.52
N THR A 37 3.66 -3.78 -5.38
CA THR A 37 4.88 -3.93 -4.56
C THR A 37 6.01 -4.67 -5.30
N TYR A 38 5.67 -5.67 -6.11
CA TYR A 38 6.64 -6.40 -6.94
C TYR A 38 7.19 -5.51 -8.06
N MET A 39 6.34 -4.77 -8.77
CA MET A 39 6.75 -3.83 -9.81
C MET A 39 7.61 -2.69 -9.24
N MET A 40 7.26 -2.18 -8.06
CA MET A 40 8.08 -1.18 -7.34
C MET A 40 9.48 -1.74 -7.03
N ALA A 41 9.56 -2.98 -6.54
CA ALA A 41 10.83 -3.65 -6.25
C ALA A 41 11.67 -3.86 -7.53
N GLU A 42 11.03 -4.25 -8.63
CA GLU A 42 11.68 -4.41 -9.94
C GLU A 42 12.22 -3.07 -10.47
N MET A 43 11.42 -2.00 -10.42
CA MET A 43 11.82 -0.65 -10.81
C MET A 43 13.07 -0.21 -10.03
N MET A 44 13.04 -0.32 -8.70
CA MET A 44 14.20 0.01 -7.86
C MET A 44 15.43 -0.82 -8.25
N ASN A 45 15.27 -2.13 -8.48
CA ASN A 45 16.37 -3.01 -8.84
C ASN A 45 16.99 -2.66 -10.20
N ARG A 46 16.18 -2.28 -11.19
CA ARG A 46 16.65 -1.81 -12.51
C ARG A 46 17.42 -0.49 -12.38
N ILE A 47 16.89 0.48 -11.62
CA ILE A 47 17.56 1.78 -11.40
C ILE A 47 18.89 1.59 -10.66
N LEU A 48 18.93 0.80 -9.58
CA LEU A 48 20.15 0.50 -8.83
C LEU A 48 21.19 -0.28 -9.63
N SER A 49 20.74 -1.04 -10.64
CA SER A 49 21.65 -1.74 -11.56
C SER A 49 22.33 -0.77 -12.52
N ALA A 50 21.65 0.31 -12.90
CA ALA A 50 22.17 1.35 -13.78
C ALA A 50 23.01 2.40 -13.03
N ASP A 51 22.61 2.80 -11.82
CA ASP A 51 23.29 3.81 -11.01
C ASP A 51 23.41 3.36 -9.53
N LYS A 52 24.64 3.04 -9.11
CA LYS A 52 24.96 2.61 -7.74
C LYS A 52 25.00 3.77 -6.73
N ASN A 53 24.90 5.01 -7.21
CA ASN A 53 24.83 6.20 -6.37
C ASN A 53 23.39 6.59 -6.03
N VAL A 54 22.40 5.85 -6.51
CA VAL A 54 21.00 6.02 -6.10
C VAL A 54 20.74 5.23 -4.82
N ILE A 55 20.00 5.83 -3.89
CA ILE A 55 19.29 5.12 -2.81
C ILE A 55 17.80 5.46 -2.88
N PHE A 56 16.97 4.58 -2.33
CA PHE A 56 15.53 4.79 -2.24
C PHE A 56 15.11 5.01 -0.79
N LEU A 57 14.27 6.02 -0.57
CA LEU A 57 13.47 6.18 0.64
C LEU A 57 12.03 5.83 0.30
N VAL A 58 11.50 4.74 0.83
CA VAL A 58 10.12 4.28 0.62
C VAL A 58 9.28 4.72 1.81
N SER A 59 8.42 5.70 1.59
CA SER A 59 7.45 6.15 2.58
C SER A 59 6.10 5.50 2.34
N THR A 60 5.67 4.65 3.27
CA THR A 60 4.34 4.05 3.25
C THR A 60 3.37 4.95 3.99
N LEU A 61 2.39 5.53 3.29
CA LEU A 61 1.55 6.58 3.87
C LEU A 61 0.32 6.06 4.63
N SER A 62 0.12 4.74 4.69
CA SER A 62 -0.99 4.12 5.41
C SER A 62 -0.76 4.03 6.93
N LYS A 63 -1.84 3.79 7.68
CA LYS A 63 -1.76 3.37 9.10
C LYS A 63 -1.43 1.88 9.15
N GLY A 64 -0.66 1.44 10.15
CA GLY A 64 -0.32 0.03 10.38
C GLY A 64 1.05 -0.38 9.83
N ASP A 65 1.27 -1.69 9.72
CA ASP A 65 2.58 -2.31 9.45
C ASP A 65 2.97 -2.35 7.96
N LEU A 66 2.44 -1.46 7.11
CA LEU A 66 2.70 -1.52 5.66
C LEU A 66 4.20 -1.37 5.32
N ALA A 67 4.93 -0.51 6.04
CA ALA A 67 6.38 -0.42 5.91
C ALA A 67 7.07 -1.75 6.22
N THR A 68 6.65 -2.44 7.29
CA THR A 68 7.17 -3.75 7.68
C THR A 68 6.86 -4.80 6.62
N GLN A 69 5.63 -4.82 6.09
CA GLN A 69 5.23 -5.74 5.02
C GLN A 69 6.03 -5.53 3.74
N ASN A 70 6.24 -4.27 3.32
CA ASN A 70 7.08 -3.95 2.16
C ASN A 70 8.53 -4.38 2.42
N TYR A 71 9.05 -4.19 3.63
CA TYR A 71 10.41 -4.60 4.01
C TYR A 71 10.59 -6.12 3.88
N GLU A 72 9.69 -6.90 4.50
CA GLU A 72 9.69 -8.36 4.44
C GLU A 72 9.61 -8.86 2.99
N LYS A 73 8.77 -8.24 2.16
CA LYS A 73 8.67 -8.59 0.73
C LYS A 73 9.94 -8.29 -0.03
N PHE A 74 10.56 -7.14 0.18
CA PHE A 74 11.82 -6.79 -0.50
C PHE A 74 12.96 -7.72 -0.05
N GLN A 75 13.01 -8.10 1.22
CA GLN A 75 13.95 -9.11 1.72
C GLN A 75 13.70 -10.46 1.06
N GLU A 76 12.45 -10.91 1.00
CA GLU A 76 12.06 -12.16 0.35
C GLU A 76 12.48 -12.18 -1.13
N TYR A 77 12.20 -11.11 -1.87
CA TYR A 77 12.55 -11.01 -3.29
C TYR A 77 14.07 -10.97 -3.52
N SER A 78 14.81 -10.26 -2.67
CA SER A 78 16.28 -10.20 -2.75
C SER A 78 16.90 -11.56 -2.42
N ALA A 79 16.45 -12.22 -1.36
CA ALA A 79 16.93 -13.54 -0.95
C ALA A 79 16.65 -14.64 -1.99
N LYS A 80 15.55 -14.54 -2.73
CA LYS A 80 15.23 -15.44 -3.85
C LYS A 80 16.02 -15.15 -5.13
N GLY A 81 16.80 -14.07 -5.15
CA GLY A 81 17.59 -13.64 -6.31
C GLY A 81 16.79 -12.90 -7.38
N ASN A 82 15.52 -12.59 -7.14
CA ASN A 82 14.68 -11.86 -8.08
C ASN A 82 15.19 -10.42 -8.26
N PHE A 83 15.49 -9.75 -7.14
CA PHE A 83 15.89 -8.34 -7.10
C PHE A 83 17.16 -8.15 -6.25
N PRO A 84 18.31 -8.66 -6.71
CA PRO A 84 19.53 -8.78 -5.90
C PRO A 84 20.19 -7.43 -5.57
N LYS A 85 19.76 -6.32 -6.17
CA LYS A 85 20.28 -4.98 -5.82
C LYS A 85 19.57 -4.36 -4.62
N LEU A 86 18.43 -4.93 -4.20
CA LEU A 86 17.71 -4.45 -3.03
C LEU A 86 18.43 -4.90 -1.77
N LYS A 87 18.92 -3.92 -1.02
CA LYS A 87 19.38 -4.05 0.37
C LYS A 87 18.41 -3.24 1.23
N PRO A 88 17.27 -3.83 1.61
CA PRO A 88 16.24 -3.12 2.36
C PRO A 88 16.63 -2.96 3.82
N TYR A 89 16.30 -1.80 4.40
CA TYR A 89 16.41 -1.49 5.82
C TYR A 89 15.12 -0.87 6.31
N LEU A 90 14.51 -1.48 7.33
CA LEU A 90 13.35 -0.89 8.00
C LEU A 90 13.85 0.13 9.02
N ILE A 91 13.61 1.42 8.77
CA ILE A 91 13.90 2.47 9.75
C ILE A 91 13.00 2.21 10.95
N SER A 92 13.61 1.92 12.09
CA SER A 92 12.90 1.71 13.35
C SER A 92 13.40 2.72 14.38
N SER A 93 12.60 2.99 15.42
CA SER A 93 13.03 3.79 16.56
C SER A 93 13.89 3.02 17.56
N GLN A 94 14.32 1.79 17.26
CA GLN A 94 15.09 1.01 18.22
C GLN A 94 16.49 1.62 18.37
N ILE A 95 16.80 1.98 19.60
CA ILE A 95 18.04 2.60 20.02
C ILE A 95 18.86 1.53 20.74
N ALA A 96 20.14 1.42 20.41
CA ALA A 96 21.09 0.86 21.35
C ALA A 96 21.45 1.95 22.39
N GLY A 97 20.76 1.99 23.53
CA GLY A 97 21.13 2.85 24.67
C GLY A 97 20.69 4.34 24.61
N GLU A 98 21.48 5.24 25.21
CA GLU A 98 21.21 6.70 25.31
C GLU A 98 21.52 7.49 24.03
N GLU A 99 21.90 6.84 22.94
CA GLU A 99 22.34 7.51 21.70
C GLU A 99 21.18 8.07 20.86
N ARG A 100 21.51 9.08 20.03
CA ARG A 100 20.62 9.59 18.99
C ARG A 100 20.27 8.43 18.04
N LEU A 101 19.05 8.46 17.52
CA LEU A 101 18.62 7.50 16.50
C LEU A 101 19.62 7.48 15.33
N PHE A 102 20.22 6.32 15.08
CA PHE A 102 21.18 6.11 14.00
C PHE A 102 20.54 5.31 12.87
N VAL A 103 20.65 5.81 11.64
CA VAL A 103 20.24 5.10 10.44
C VAL A 103 21.51 4.69 9.68
N PRO A 104 21.78 3.38 9.50
CA PRO A 104 22.96 2.91 8.81
C PRO A 104 22.94 3.29 7.33
N THR A 105 24.11 3.42 6.71
CA THR A 105 24.26 4.02 5.38
C THR A 105 24.69 3.03 4.28
N ASP A 106 24.81 1.75 4.62
CA ASP A 106 25.26 0.66 3.73
C ASP A 106 24.12 -0.07 2.99
N TYR A 107 22.91 0.48 3.07
CA TYR A 107 21.69 -0.05 2.45
C TYR A 107 21.28 0.77 1.22
N SER A 108 20.50 0.15 0.33
CA SER A 108 20.05 0.79 -0.93
C SER A 108 18.57 1.17 -0.91
N VAL A 109 17.79 0.60 0.00
CA VAL A 109 16.36 0.87 0.14
C VAL A 109 16.02 1.04 1.61
N TYR A 110 15.51 2.22 1.98
CA TYR A 110 15.14 2.58 3.33
C TYR A 110 13.63 2.69 3.44
N LEU A 111 13.00 1.88 4.29
CA LEU A 111 11.57 1.93 4.50
C LEU A 111 11.29 2.81 5.71
N LEU A 112 10.50 3.85 5.52
CA LEU A 112 10.13 4.83 6.54
C LEU A 112 8.68 4.60 6.97
N PRO A 113 8.45 3.96 8.13
CA PRO A 113 7.12 3.87 8.71
C PRO A 113 6.55 5.26 8.97
N ARG A 114 5.29 5.47 8.57
CA ARG A 114 4.57 6.73 8.81
C ARG A 114 4.62 7.16 10.27
N ASP A 115 4.47 6.20 11.18
CA ASP A 115 4.36 6.45 12.61
C ASP A 115 5.63 7.02 13.24
N LEU A 116 6.77 6.75 12.61
CA LEU A 116 8.06 7.21 13.07
C LEU A 116 8.39 8.63 12.58
N TYR A 117 7.71 9.11 11.54
CA TYR A 117 7.83 10.48 11.01
C TYR A 117 6.63 11.37 11.39
N LYS A 118 6.24 11.31 12.67
CA LYS A 118 5.19 12.15 13.29
C LYS A 118 5.79 13.38 13.96
N LYS A 119 5.03 14.48 13.98
CA LYS A 119 5.41 15.74 14.63
C LYS A 119 5.81 15.49 16.09
N GLY A 120 7.02 15.89 16.46
CA GLY A 120 7.60 15.68 17.80
C GLY A 120 8.39 14.37 17.98
N GLY A 121 8.37 13.45 17.03
CA GLY A 121 9.18 12.23 17.06
C GLY A 121 10.67 12.50 16.82
N ARG A 122 11.56 11.67 17.39
CA ARG A 122 13.03 11.85 17.32
C ARG A 122 13.58 11.90 15.88
N LEU A 123 12.97 11.18 14.93
CA LEU A 123 13.29 11.27 13.50
C LEU A 123 13.10 12.67 12.93
N MET A 124 12.04 13.37 13.35
CA MET A 124 11.77 14.76 12.98
C MET A 124 12.59 15.77 13.80
N GLN A 125 13.27 15.34 14.87
CA GLN A 125 14.20 16.16 15.66
C GLN A 125 15.62 16.14 15.09
N GLY A 126 15.75 16.06 13.76
CA GLY A 126 17.03 16.19 13.04
C GLY A 126 17.73 14.88 12.66
N ALA A 127 17.33 13.72 13.18
CA ALA A 127 18.00 12.45 12.82
C ALA A 127 17.81 12.09 11.33
N MET A 128 16.60 12.28 10.78
CA MET A 128 16.35 12.08 9.35
C MET A 128 17.11 13.09 8.48
N GLU A 129 17.11 14.37 8.89
CA GLU A 129 17.84 15.41 8.14
C GLU A 129 19.35 15.17 8.15
N GLY A 130 19.93 14.79 9.31
CA GLY A 130 21.34 14.43 9.41
C GLY A 130 21.71 13.20 8.60
N PHE A 131 20.85 12.18 8.57
CA PHE A 131 21.01 11.03 7.67
C PHE A 131 21.03 11.47 6.20
N LEU A 132 20.03 12.25 5.76
CA LEU A 132 19.96 12.73 4.37
C LEU A 132 21.14 13.64 4.00
N GLN A 133 21.60 14.50 4.93
CA GLN A 133 22.80 15.31 4.75
C GLN A 133 24.05 14.46 4.59
N ASN A 134 24.19 13.37 5.36
CA ASN A 134 25.31 12.45 5.19
C ASN A 134 25.25 11.72 3.84
N MET A 135 24.07 11.22 3.46
CA MET A 135 23.90 10.51 2.18
C MET A 135 24.18 11.42 0.98
N THR A 136 23.68 12.65 0.99
CA THR A 136 23.79 13.59 -0.15
C THR A 136 25.07 14.43 -0.15
N GLY A 137 25.73 14.55 1.00
CA GLY A 137 26.92 15.40 1.17
C GLY A 137 28.10 14.95 0.31
N ALA A 138 28.98 15.91 -0.01
CA ALA A 138 30.18 15.68 -0.80
C ALA A 138 31.18 14.75 -0.09
N GLU A 139 31.85 13.87 -0.83
CA GLU A 139 32.78 12.87 -0.27
C GLU A 139 33.93 13.54 0.50
N TRP A 140 34.42 14.67 0.00
CA TRP A 140 35.50 15.44 0.65
C TRP A 140 35.08 16.09 1.98
N MET A 141 33.78 16.22 2.24
CA MET A 141 33.21 16.63 3.54
C MET A 141 32.78 15.44 4.41
N GLY A 142 33.10 14.20 4.00
CA GLY A 142 32.71 12.97 4.70
C GLY A 142 31.28 12.50 4.42
N GLY A 143 30.64 13.02 3.36
CA GLY A 143 29.37 12.51 2.84
C GLY A 143 29.53 11.35 1.86
N GLN A 144 28.43 10.90 1.26
CA GLN A 144 28.41 9.73 0.37
C GLN A 144 28.04 10.02 -1.09
N GLU A 145 27.78 11.28 -1.44
CA GLU A 145 27.38 11.74 -2.79
C GLU A 145 26.27 10.91 -3.43
N LYS A 146 25.32 10.44 -2.63
CA LYS A 146 24.16 9.68 -3.08
C LYS A 146 23.04 10.58 -3.56
N LYS A 147 22.35 10.13 -4.60
CA LYS A 147 21.06 10.66 -5.05
C LYS A 147 19.96 9.92 -4.28
N VAL A 148 19.12 10.66 -3.58
CA VAL A 148 17.98 10.06 -2.86
C VAL A 148 16.72 10.17 -3.70
N TYR A 149 16.10 9.03 -4.00
CA TYR A 149 14.82 8.93 -4.69
C TYR A 149 13.72 8.59 -3.67
N LEU A 150 12.66 9.38 -3.62
CA LEU A 150 11.52 9.15 -2.73
C LEU A 150 10.46 8.32 -3.45
N ILE A 151 9.97 7.26 -2.80
CA ILE A 151 8.77 6.54 -3.21
C ILE A 151 7.67 6.83 -2.18
N LYS A 152 6.54 7.37 -2.65
CA LYS A 152 5.33 7.58 -1.86
C LYS A 152 4.33 6.46 -2.17
N ASP A 153 4.31 5.42 -1.34
CA ASP A 153 3.34 4.32 -1.45
C ASP A 153 2.03 4.71 -0.76
N GLU A 154 0.91 4.46 -1.44
CA GLU A 154 -0.41 5.02 -1.16
C GLU A 154 -0.45 6.56 -1.15
N CYS A 155 0.09 7.16 -2.22
CA CYS A 155 0.21 8.62 -2.40
C CYS A 155 -1.11 9.41 -2.26
N HIS A 156 -2.28 8.76 -2.36
CA HIS A 156 -3.59 9.39 -2.14
C HIS A 156 -3.79 9.90 -0.70
N ILE A 157 -3.00 9.41 0.25
CA ILE A 157 -2.96 9.86 1.64
C ILE A 157 -2.02 11.07 1.75
N ALA A 158 -2.49 12.18 2.35
CA ALA A 158 -1.64 13.38 2.51
C ALA A 158 -0.60 13.21 3.61
N THR A 159 0.58 13.80 3.41
CA THR A 159 1.61 13.98 4.45
C THR A 159 2.20 15.37 4.42
N ASN A 160 1.86 16.20 5.41
CA ASN A 160 2.37 17.57 5.50
C ASN A 160 3.86 17.66 5.92
N ASN A 161 4.52 16.53 6.23
CA ASN A 161 5.84 16.54 6.87
C ASN A 161 7.00 16.22 5.91
N LEU A 162 6.80 15.41 4.87
CA LEU A 162 7.87 14.96 3.95
C LEU A 162 8.15 15.96 2.83
N ASP A 163 7.20 16.85 2.54
CA ASP A 163 7.30 17.80 1.43
C ASP A 163 8.48 18.78 1.65
N ASN A 164 8.72 19.22 2.89
CA ASN A 164 9.87 20.07 3.23
C ASN A 164 11.25 19.41 3.01
N LEU A 165 11.34 18.08 3.17
CA LEU A 165 12.57 17.34 2.86
C LEU A 165 12.74 17.14 1.36
N SER A 166 11.62 17.11 0.62
CA SER A 166 11.60 16.84 -0.81
C SER A 166 12.30 17.92 -1.60
N GLU A 167 12.08 19.19 -1.26
CA GLU A 167 12.74 20.32 -1.92
C GLU A 167 14.27 20.35 -1.72
N LYS A 168 14.79 19.67 -0.68
CA LYS A 168 16.21 19.77 -0.29
C LYS A 168 17.04 18.55 -0.64
N PHE A 169 16.47 17.34 -0.51
CA PHE A 169 17.25 16.11 -0.52
C PHE A 169 16.85 15.13 -1.62
N PHE A 170 15.61 15.21 -2.12
CA PHE A 170 15.12 14.23 -3.08
C PHE A 170 15.29 14.75 -4.51
N THR A 171 15.91 13.92 -5.33
CA THR A 171 16.16 14.24 -6.74
C THR A 171 15.09 13.68 -7.66
N LYS A 172 14.37 12.63 -7.22
CA LYS A 172 13.22 12.04 -7.91
C LYS A 172 12.13 11.64 -6.91
N ILE A 173 10.87 11.72 -7.33
CA ILE A 173 9.69 11.30 -6.56
C ILE A 173 8.84 10.34 -7.41
N TYR A 174 8.49 9.20 -6.83
CA TYR A 174 7.57 8.23 -7.44
C TYR A 174 6.34 8.05 -6.57
N ASN A 175 5.17 8.40 -7.10
CA ASN A 175 3.88 8.25 -6.47
C ASN A 175 3.25 6.91 -6.88
N PHE A 176 3.10 5.97 -5.97
CA PHE A 176 2.45 4.68 -6.23
C PHE A 176 1.08 4.65 -5.56
N SER A 177 0.01 4.39 -6.31
CA SER A 177 -1.32 4.13 -5.72
C SER A 177 -2.26 3.41 -6.67
N ALA A 178 -3.36 2.87 -6.14
CA ALA A 178 -4.51 2.46 -6.95
C ALA A 178 -5.47 3.61 -7.23
N THR A 179 -5.48 4.62 -6.35
CA THR A 179 -6.47 5.71 -6.33
C THR A 179 -5.80 7.09 -6.21
N PRO A 180 -4.86 7.44 -7.11
CA PRO A 180 -4.17 8.72 -7.02
C PRO A 180 -5.16 9.91 -7.06
N LYS A 181 -4.83 10.99 -6.35
CA LYS A 181 -5.67 12.19 -6.28
C LYS A 181 -5.24 13.22 -7.32
N LEU A 182 -6.00 13.31 -8.41
CA LEU A 182 -5.76 14.28 -9.50
C LEU A 182 -5.71 15.73 -8.99
N SER A 183 -6.55 16.08 -8.01
CA SER A 183 -6.54 17.42 -7.39
C SER A 183 -5.25 17.77 -6.65
N ARG A 184 -4.34 16.81 -6.46
CA ARG A 184 -3.00 16.99 -5.90
C ARG A 184 -1.89 16.84 -6.94
N GLY A 185 -2.23 16.93 -8.22
CA GLY A 185 -1.25 16.79 -9.31
C GLY A 185 -0.80 15.35 -9.58
N GLN A 186 -1.42 14.34 -8.94
CA GLN A 186 -1.08 12.92 -9.13
C GLN A 186 -1.73 12.36 -10.40
N HIS A 187 -1.42 12.95 -11.55
CA HIS A 187 -1.87 12.47 -12.84
C HIS A 187 -1.05 11.24 -13.23
N PRO A 188 -1.66 10.08 -13.53
CA PRO A 188 -0.91 8.88 -13.88
C PRO A 188 -0.05 9.08 -15.14
N ASP A 189 1.27 8.96 -15.00
CA ASP A 189 2.21 8.89 -16.12
C ASP A 189 2.28 7.48 -16.69
N VAL A 190 2.14 6.49 -15.80
CA VAL A 190 2.02 5.07 -16.14
C VAL A 190 0.80 4.49 -15.45
N GLU A 191 -0.04 3.79 -16.20
CA GLU A 191 -1.27 3.18 -15.69
C GLU A 191 -1.41 1.74 -16.20
N ILE A 192 -1.61 0.82 -15.26
CA ILE A 192 -2.27 -0.46 -15.54
C ILE A 192 -3.76 -0.24 -15.31
N LYS A 193 -4.59 -0.46 -16.33
CA LYS A 193 -6.04 -0.34 -16.21
C LYS A 193 -6.63 -1.59 -15.55
N ASN A 194 -7.82 -1.45 -14.97
CA ASN A 194 -8.55 -2.59 -14.38
C ASN A 194 -8.80 -3.68 -15.43
N ASP A 195 -9.33 -3.31 -16.60
CA ASP A 195 -9.67 -4.27 -17.65
C ASP A 195 -8.44 -5.06 -18.11
N ASP A 196 -7.30 -4.39 -18.30
CA ASP A 196 -6.04 -5.05 -18.65
C ASP A 196 -5.59 -6.04 -17.57
N ALA A 197 -5.71 -5.65 -16.30
CA ALA A 197 -5.37 -6.51 -15.17
C ALA A 197 -6.33 -7.71 -15.02
N VAL A 198 -7.62 -7.53 -15.30
CA VAL A 198 -8.63 -8.62 -15.31
C VAL A 198 -8.37 -9.58 -16.46
N ASN A 199 -8.11 -9.05 -17.66
CA ASN A 199 -7.79 -9.84 -18.85
C ASN A 199 -6.54 -10.69 -18.63
N ALA A 200 -5.49 -10.10 -18.05
CA ALA A 200 -4.25 -10.79 -17.68
C ALA A 200 -4.39 -11.75 -16.46
N LYS A 201 -5.58 -11.83 -15.85
CA LYS A 201 -5.87 -12.62 -14.64
C LYS A 201 -4.99 -12.25 -13.43
N LEU A 202 -4.57 -10.98 -13.35
CA LEU A 202 -3.88 -10.43 -12.19
C LEU A 202 -4.85 -10.11 -11.04
N ILE A 203 -6.04 -9.63 -11.39
CA ILE A 203 -7.09 -9.30 -10.43
C ILE A 203 -8.39 -10.01 -10.82
N LYS A 204 -9.30 -10.10 -9.84
CA LYS A 204 -10.65 -10.61 -10.10
C LYS A 204 -11.44 -9.57 -10.89
N ASP A 205 -12.34 -10.07 -11.71
CA ASP A 205 -13.31 -9.26 -12.41
C ASP A 205 -14.25 -8.57 -11.42
N ILE A 206 -14.68 -7.36 -11.75
CA ILE A 206 -15.63 -6.57 -10.96
C ILE A 206 -16.84 -6.33 -11.83
N GLU A 207 -17.95 -6.98 -11.48
CA GLU A 207 -19.24 -6.70 -12.10
C GLU A 207 -19.84 -5.46 -11.41
N LEU A 208 -19.91 -4.35 -12.13
CA LEU A 208 -20.58 -3.14 -11.68
C LEU A 208 -22.05 -3.21 -12.10
N ILE A 209 -22.94 -3.30 -11.13
CA ILE A 209 -24.39 -3.24 -11.37
C ILE A 209 -24.88 -1.85 -10.95
N ASP A 210 -25.02 -0.95 -11.93
CA ASP A 210 -25.52 0.42 -11.73
C ASP A 210 -27.06 0.44 -11.83
N ASP A 211 -27.72 -0.22 -10.88
CA ASP A 211 -29.18 -0.22 -10.75
C ASP A 211 -29.57 0.25 -9.36
N GLN A 212 -30.18 1.43 -9.30
CA GLN A 212 -30.65 2.06 -8.06
C GLN A 212 -31.76 1.26 -7.35
N ASN A 213 -32.35 0.27 -8.02
CA ASN A 213 -33.37 -0.61 -7.44
C ASN A 213 -32.77 -1.83 -6.73
N ILE A 214 -31.46 -2.09 -6.88
CA ILE A 214 -30.81 -3.19 -6.19
C ILE A 214 -30.72 -2.86 -4.71
N LYS A 215 -31.36 -3.73 -3.91
CA LYS A 215 -31.39 -3.62 -2.46
C LYS A 215 -30.30 -4.49 -1.85
N VAL A 216 -29.97 -4.18 -0.60
CA VAL A 216 -29.04 -5.01 0.21
C VAL A 216 -29.47 -6.48 0.23
N ALA A 217 -30.79 -6.74 0.27
CA ALA A 217 -31.38 -8.08 0.17
C ALA A 217 -30.84 -8.88 -1.02
N SER A 218 -30.84 -8.28 -2.21
CA SER A 218 -30.39 -8.94 -3.45
C SER A 218 -28.90 -9.32 -3.39
N ALA A 219 -28.07 -8.51 -2.72
CA ALA A 219 -26.65 -8.82 -2.54
C ALA A 219 -26.44 -9.98 -1.55
N ILE A 220 -27.25 -10.06 -0.49
CA ILE A 220 -27.19 -11.15 0.50
C ILE A 220 -27.66 -12.47 -0.12
N GLU A 221 -28.80 -12.46 -0.84
CA GLU A 221 -29.32 -13.62 -1.57
C GLU A 221 -28.28 -14.14 -2.57
N LYS A 222 -27.65 -13.24 -3.34
CA LYS A 222 -26.60 -13.62 -4.28
C LYS A 222 -25.37 -14.22 -3.57
N PHE A 223 -25.00 -13.66 -2.42
CA PHE A 223 -23.91 -14.21 -1.62
C PHE A 223 -24.20 -15.62 -1.11
N GLU A 224 -25.43 -15.91 -0.68
CA GLU A 224 -25.81 -17.25 -0.22
C GLU A 224 -25.75 -18.29 -1.35
N GLU A 225 -26.19 -17.92 -2.56
CA GLU A 225 -26.03 -18.74 -3.77
C GLU A 225 -24.55 -19.06 -4.02
N VAL A 226 -23.70 -18.03 -4.07
CA VAL A 226 -22.24 -18.18 -4.28
C VAL A 226 -21.60 -18.99 -3.14
N LYS A 227 -22.02 -18.78 -1.90
CA LYS A 227 -21.53 -19.51 -0.72
C LYS A 227 -21.80 -20.99 -0.82
N LYS A 228 -22.98 -21.39 -1.32
CA LYS A 228 -23.34 -22.80 -1.54
C LYS A 228 -22.38 -23.46 -2.53
N ASP A 229 -22.11 -22.79 -3.65
CA ASP A 229 -21.22 -23.32 -4.69
C ASP A 229 -19.77 -23.40 -4.22
N TYR A 230 -19.25 -22.35 -3.57
CA TYR A 230 -17.89 -22.37 -3.02
C TYR A 230 -17.70 -23.48 -1.97
N ARG A 231 -18.70 -23.69 -1.11
CA ARG A 231 -18.64 -24.73 -0.09
C ARG A 231 -18.70 -26.13 -0.70
N ASN A 232 -19.61 -26.35 -1.65
CA ASN A 232 -19.85 -27.67 -2.23
C ASN A 232 -18.79 -28.09 -3.25
N LEU A 233 -18.29 -27.13 -4.06
CA LEU A 233 -17.35 -27.42 -5.14
C LEU A 233 -15.89 -27.28 -4.71
N LEU A 234 -15.59 -26.33 -3.82
CA LEU A 234 -14.21 -25.97 -3.48
C LEU A 234 -13.87 -26.22 -2.00
N GLY A 235 -14.85 -26.57 -1.15
CA GLY A 235 -14.64 -26.70 0.29
C GLY A 235 -14.26 -25.38 0.98
N VAL A 236 -14.55 -24.24 0.35
CA VAL A 236 -14.20 -22.90 0.84
C VAL A 236 -15.43 -22.23 1.44
N ASN A 237 -15.26 -21.53 2.57
CA ASN A 237 -16.30 -20.68 3.15
C ASN A 237 -16.03 -19.21 2.79
N PRO A 238 -16.72 -18.62 1.80
CA PRO A 238 -16.47 -17.25 1.38
C PRO A 238 -17.00 -16.22 2.39
N CYS A 239 -16.49 -14.99 2.28
CA CYS A 239 -16.87 -13.83 3.09
C CYS A 239 -17.45 -12.74 2.17
N LEU A 240 -18.57 -12.15 2.58
CA LEU A 240 -19.14 -10.94 1.97
C LEU A 240 -18.66 -9.72 2.75
N ILE A 241 -18.09 -8.75 2.04
CA ILE A 241 -17.71 -7.46 2.62
C ILE A 241 -18.67 -6.40 2.07
N ILE A 242 -19.41 -5.73 2.96
CA ILE A 242 -20.27 -4.61 2.62
C ILE A 242 -19.60 -3.33 3.14
N GLN A 243 -19.33 -2.40 2.24
CA GLN A 243 -18.72 -1.11 2.59
C GLN A 243 -19.78 0.00 2.61
N ILE A 244 -19.86 0.71 3.72
CA ILE A 244 -20.76 1.85 3.92
C ILE A 244 -20.22 3.06 3.18
N SER A 245 -21.12 3.76 2.49
CA SER A 245 -20.75 4.75 1.47
C SER A 245 -20.13 6.02 2.06
N ASN A 246 -20.71 6.56 3.14
CA ASN A 246 -20.20 7.74 3.85
C ASN A 246 -20.68 7.78 5.31
N LYS A 247 -20.09 8.69 6.11
CA LYS A 247 -20.42 8.84 7.53
C LYS A 247 -21.85 9.33 7.77
N ASP A 248 -22.38 10.14 6.87
CA ASP A 248 -23.68 10.80 7.04
C ASP A 248 -24.86 9.83 6.86
N LYS A 249 -24.66 8.77 6.08
CA LYS A 249 -25.66 7.70 5.85
C LYS A 249 -25.37 6.43 6.63
N ALA A 250 -24.28 6.39 7.40
CA ALA A 250 -23.77 5.17 8.00
C ALA A 250 -24.81 4.46 8.88
N ASP A 251 -25.47 5.19 9.78
CA ASP A 251 -26.45 4.61 10.70
C ASP A 251 -27.66 4.02 9.95
N ALA A 252 -28.12 4.69 8.90
CA ALA A 252 -29.25 4.24 8.09
C ALA A 252 -28.90 2.99 7.28
N GLU A 253 -27.75 2.98 6.60
CA GLU A 253 -27.27 1.83 5.82
C GLU A 253 -26.99 0.63 6.74
N ILE A 254 -26.36 0.84 7.90
CA ILE A 254 -26.13 -0.23 8.90
C ILE A 254 -27.45 -0.79 9.41
N ALA A 255 -28.44 0.07 9.70
CA ALA A 255 -29.76 -0.37 10.14
C ALA A 255 -30.49 -1.20 9.07
N GLU A 256 -30.39 -0.81 7.79
CA GLU A 256 -30.93 -1.58 6.67
C GLU A 256 -30.27 -2.96 6.55
N ILE A 257 -28.94 -3.01 6.57
CA ILE A 257 -28.18 -4.26 6.50
C ILE A 257 -28.52 -5.18 7.67
N LYS A 258 -28.55 -4.66 8.90
CA LYS A 258 -28.91 -5.44 10.09
C LYS A 258 -30.35 -5.94 10.04
N LYS A 259 -31.29 -5.10 9.57
CA LYS A 259 -32.70 -5.51 9.41
C LYS A 259 -32.82 -6.69 8.47
N GLU A 260 -32.06 -6.68 7.38
CA GLU A 260 -32.03 -7.76 6.40
C GLU A 260 -31.40 -9.03 6.98
N LEU A 261 -30.20 -8.93 7.56
CA LEU A 261 -29.48 -10.07 8.16
C LEU A 261 -30.22 -10.73 9.35
N ASN A 262 -31.15 -10.01 10.00
CA ASN A 262 -31.96 -10.54 11.09
C ASN A 262 -33.22 -11.30 10.63
N LYS A 263 -33.49 -11.37 9.32
CA LYS A 263 -34.59 -12.19 8.79
C LYS A 263 -34.33 -13.68 9.03
N ALA A 264 -35.42 -14.43 9.19
CA ALA A 264 -35.36 -15.87 9.51
C ALA A 264 -34.63 -16.70 8.44
N GLU A 265 -34.63 -16.25 7.19
CA GLU A 265 -33.94 -16.92 6.07
C GLU A 265 -32.41 -16.80 6.11
N HIS A 266 -31.85 -15.85 6.87
CA HIS A 266 -30.41 -15.57 6.92
C HIS A 266 -29.76 -15.95 8.27
N THR A 267 -30.43 -16.73 9.11
CA THR A 267 -29.94 -17.08 10.47
C THR A 267 -28.62 -17.83 10.48
N ASP A 268 -28.26 -18.47 9.36
CA ASP A 268 -27.01 -19.21 9.19
C ASP A 268 -25.82 -18.31 8.78
N LEU A 269 -26.06 -17.01 8.58
CA LEU A 269 -25.02 -16.03 8.29
C LEU A 269 -24.46 -15.43 9.57
N LYS A 270 -23.17 -15.68 9.79
CA LYS A 270 -22.38 -14.99 10.81
C LYS A 270 -21.84 -13.69 10.22
N TRP A 271 -21.95 -12.58 10.96
CA TRP A 271 -21.48 -11.26 10.54
C TRP A 271 -20.73 -10.55 11.66
N MET A 272 -19.90 -9.61 11.26
CA MET A 272 -19.22 -8.66 12.14
C MET A 272 -19.29 -7.25 11.53
N LEU A 273 -19.53 -6.26 12.37
CA LEU A 273 -19.47 -4.84 12.06
C LEU A 273 -18.15 -4.29 12.62
N ILE A 274 -17.34 -3.70 11.76
CA ILE A 274 -16.07 -3.07 12.13
C ILE A 274 -16.19 -1.57 11.84
N VAL A 275 -16.06 -0.75 12.87
CA VAL A 275 -16.07 0.72 12.78
C VAL A 275 -14.90 1.30 13.56
N ASN A 276 -14.64 2.61 13.41
CA ASN A 276 -13.46 3.25 14.02
C ASN A 276 -13.46 3.20 15.55
N GLU A 277 -14.63 3.25 16.18
CA GLU A 277 -14.77 3.16 17.63
C GLU A 277 -15.00 1.70 18.01
N GLU A 278 -14.02 1.05 18.65
CA GLU A 278 -14.10 -0.37 19.04
C GLU A 278 -15.38 -0.73 19.80
N LYS A 279 -15.90 0.19 20.62
CA LYS A 279 -17.13 0.01 21.41
C LYS A 279 -18.39 -0.09 20.55
N GLN A 280 -18.32 0.37 19.31
CA GLN A 280 -19.41 0.34 18.35
C GLN A 280 -19.28 -0.83 17.35
N CYS A 281 -18.17 -1.59 17.39
CA CYS A 281 -18.06 -2.85 16.69
C CYS A 281 -19.06 -3.86 17.26
N ASP A 282 -19.61 -4.73 16.41
CA ASP A 282 -20.71 -5.62 16.76
C ASP A 282 -20.63 -6.95 16.00
N THR A 283 -21.28 -8.00 16.48
CA THR A 283 -21.33 -9.30 15.80
C THR A 283 -22.49 -10.15 16.32
N ASN A 284 -23.03 -11.02 15.47
CA ASN A 284 -23.98 -12.06 15.88
C ASN A 284 -23.32 -13.41 16.22
N ASP A 285 -21.98 -13.53 16.15
CA ASP A 285 -21.29 -14.77 16.53
C ASP A 285 -21.05 -14.82 18.04
N THR A 286 -21.58 -15.85 18.69
CA THR A 286 -21.59 -16.02 20.16
C THR A 286 -20.22 -16.37 20.76
N PHE A 287 -19.17 -16.50 19.94
CA PHE A 287 -17.78 -16.68 20.39
C PHE A 287 -17.03 -15.35 20.58
N LYS A 288 -17.19 -14.74 21.76
CA LYS A 288 -16.26 -13.75 22.37
C LYS A 288 -15.91 -12.50 21.54
N ALA A 289 -16.85 -11.56 21.43
CA ALA A 289 -16.57 -10.14 21.15
C ALA A 289 -15.83 -9.38 22.29
N LYS A 290 -15.00 -10.06 23.10
CA LYS A 290 -14.23 -9.44 24.21
C LYS A 290 -12.71 -9.46 24.03
N LYS A 291 -12.19 -10.05 22.96
CA LYS A 291 -10.75 -10.06 22.65
C LYS A 291 -10.51 -10.12 21.14
N LEU A 292 -10.88 -9.06 20.43
CA LEU A 292 -10.25 -8.80 19.14
C LEU A 292 -9.15 -7.78 19.41
N PRO A 293 -7.85 -8.12 19.27
CA PRO A 293 -6.81 -7.12 19.23
C PRO A 293 -6.98 -6.32 17.94
N VAL A 294 -7.07 -5.00 18.06
CA VAL A 294 -6.83 -4.08 16.95
C VAL A 294 -5.34 -4.06 16.64
#